data_AF-A0A0B7NFY8-F1
#
_entry.id   AF-A0A0B7NFY8-F1
#
_cell.length_a   1.000
_cell.length_b   1.000
_cell.length_c   1.000
_cell.angle_alpha   90.00
_cell.angle_beta   90.00
_cell.angle_gamma   90.00
#
_symmetry.space_group_name_H-M   'P 1'
#
loop_
_entity.id
_entity.type
_entity.pdbx_description
1 polymer ?
#
loop_
_entity_poly.entity_id
_entity_poly.type
_entity_poly.pdbx_seq_one_letter_code
_entity_poly.pdbx_strand_id
1 'polypeptide(L)'
;MQRKFLDQNGQEFCNFIVPTEYFPRIDLISKIVLTDVRIVNVITATIVKAEKDSYVVEPLGFMHQNFGAVLYTPCSLKTDLPPIVINTIETFEEKKFNQIIQQCTNIFEQYKTLPICVIIVVQQLDEKIIEQSSQHHDLPLLREITCAFWAKQCILVSSEDIKLNKSKVRHHPLLDIIIAITSNEKAILCNDSL
;
A
#
# COMPACT_ATOMS: atom_id res chain seq x y z
N MET A 1 -27.25 -3.98 18.88
CA MET A 1 -26.72 -5.01 19.80
C MET A 1 -25.58 -5.72 19.10
N GLN A 2 -24.34 -5.20 19.22
CA GLN A 2 -23.17 -5.72 18.52
C GLN A 2 -22.60 -6.91 19.31
N ARG A 3 -22.43 -8.06 18.65
CA ARG A 3 -21.80 -9.25 19.24
C ARG A 3 -20.28 -9.05 19.26
N LYS A 4 -19.69 -9.25 20.44
CA LYS A 4 -18.25 -9.31 20.66
C LYS A 4 -17.78 -10.75 20.44
N PHE A 5 -16.72 -10.94 19.67
CA PHE A 5 -16.04 -12.22 19.52
C PHE A 5 -14.68 -12.13 20.24
N LEU A 6 -14.44 -13.08 21.14
CA LEU A 6 -13.25 -13.19 22.00
C LEU A 6 -12.37 -14.35 21.50
N ASP A 7 -11.06 -14.27 21.70
CA ASP A 7 -10.14 -15.37 21.42
C ASP A 7 -10.11 -16.42 22.56
N GLN A 8 -9.29 -17.46 22.40
CA GLN A 8 -9.20 -18.58 23.36
C GLN A 8 -8.64 -18.18 24.75
N ASN A 9 -8.15 -16.95 24.91
CA ASN A 9 -7.66 -16.39 26.16
C ASN A 9 -8.56 -15.27 26.71
N GLY A 10 -9.70 -14.99 26.07
CA GLY A 10 -10.66 -13.97 26.51
C GLY A 10 -10.17 -12.52 26.31
N GLN A 11 -9.21 -12.29 25.41
CA GLN A 11 -8.65 -10.96 25.17
C GLN A 11 -9.19 -10.37 23.86
N GLU A 12 -9.77 -9.15 23.94
CA GLU A 12 -10.20 -8.39 22.76
C GLU A 12 -8.95 -7.87 22.00
N PHE A 13 -8.71 -8.35 20.79
CA PHE A 13 -7.66 -7.82 19.91
C PHE A 13 -8.19 -6.65 19.07
N CYS A 14 -8.34 -5.48 19.70
CA CYS A 14 -8.79 -4.22 19.09
C CYS A 14 -7.81 -3.06 19.34
N ASN A 15 -6.50 -3.29 19.30
CA ASN A 15 -5.52 -2.33 19.84
C ASN A 15 -4.61 -1.64 18.82
N PHE A 16 -5.04 -1.44 17.56
CA PHE A 16 -4.44 -0.37 16.76
C PHE A 16 -5.29 0.89 16.90
N ILE A 17 -4.90 1.78 17.81
CA ILE A 17 -5.57 3.05 18.05
C ILE A 17 -4.80 4.12 17.29
N VAL A 18 -5.41 4.65 16.23
CA VAL A 18 -4.91 5.86 15.57
C VAL A 18 -5.05 7.03 16.55
N PRO A 19 -3.98 7.78 16.86
CA PRO A 19 -4.07 8.92 17.78
C PRO A 19 -5.10 9.95 17.28
N THR A 20 -6.11 10.24 18.09
CA THR A 20 -7.24 11.15 17.76
C THR A 20 -6.91 12.64 17.94
N GLU A 21 -5.74 12.96 18.51
CA GLU A 21 -5.32 14.34 18.82
C GLU A 21 -4.78 15.09 17.61
N TYR A 22 -4.61 14.41 16.48
CA TYR A 22 -4.25 15.02 15.22
C TYR A 22 -5.42 14.84 14.24
N PHE A 23 -5.63 15.82 13.36
CA PHE A 23 -6.21 15.58 12.04
C PHE A 23 -5.05 15.25 11.09
N PRO A 24 -4.44 14.04 11.18
CA PRO A 24 -3.41 13.68 10.23
C PRO A 24 -4.04 13.74 8.84
N ARG A 25 -3.37 14.44 7.91
CA ARG A 25 -3.66 14.26 6.49
C ARG A 25 -3.52 12.76 6.18
N ILE A 26 -4.23 12.32 5.16
CA ILE A 26 -4.23 10.93 4.68
C ILE A 26 -2.80 10.37 4.64
N ASP A 27 -1.84 11.18 4.20
CA ASP A 27 -0.42 10.84 4.14
C ASP A 27 0.17 10.26 5.45
N LEU A 28 -0.11 10.88 6.61
CA LEU A 28 0.45 10.47 7.89
C LEU A 28 -0.23 9.22 8.45
N ILE A 29 -1.57 9.10 8.36
CA ILE A 29 -2.26 7.85 8.76
C ILE A 29 -1.76 6.70 7.89
N SER A 30 -1.73 6.91 6.58
CA SER A 30 -1.25 5.92 5.62
C SER A 30 0.14 5.45 5.98
N LYS A 31 1.04 6.40 6.28
CA LYS A 31 2.41 6.08 6.68
C LYS A 31 2.46 5.23 7.95
N ILE A 32 1.74 5.61 9.00
CA ILE A 32 1.70 4.84 10.27
C ILE A 32 1.22 3.41 10.00
N VAL A 33 0.10 3.25 9.29
CA VAL A 33 -0.44 1.92 8.94
C VAL A 33 0.55 1.12 8.09
N LEU A 34 1.10 1.72 7.04
CA LEU A 34 2.06 1.08 6.13
C LEU A 34 3.41 0.79 6.79
N THR A 35 3.72 1.37 7.95
CA THR A 35 4.92 1.03 8.72
C THR A 35 4.73 -0.11 9.73
N ASP A 36 3.50 -0.58 9.97
CA ASP A 36 3.24 -1.71 10.86
C ASP A 36 3.74 -3.02 10.24
N VAL A 37 4.56 -3.78 10.97
CA VAL A 37 5.18 -5.02 10.47
C VAL A 37 4.17 -6.06 9.98
N ARG A 38 2.97 -6.11 10.57
CA ARG A 38 1.90 -7.02 10.13
C ARG A 38 1.40 -6.62 8.75
N ILE A 39 1.26 -5.33 8.52
CA ILE A 39 0.86 -4.75 7.23
C ILE A 39 1.95 -4.99 6.18
N VAL A 40 3.21 -4.76 6.52
CA VAL A 40 4.36 -5.05 5.64
C VAL A 40 4.33 -6.52 5.19
N ASN A 41 4.15 -7.45 6.13
CA ASN A 41 4.09 -8.88 5.84
C ASN A 41 2.92 -9.24 4.90
N VAL A 42 1.73 -8.69 5.14
CA VAL A 42 0.57 -8.92 4.28
C VAL A 42 0.81 -8.39 2.87
N ILE A 43 1.33 -7.17 2.75
CA ILE A 43 1.56 -6.53 1.44
C ILE A 43 2.64 -7.28 0.66
N THR A 44 3.78 -7.59 1.29
CA THR A 44 4.90 -8.27 0.62
C THR A 44 4.54 -9.71 0.24
N ALA A 45 3.82 -10.45 1.09
CA ALA A 45 3.28 -11.76 0.75
C ALA A 45 2.26 -11.68 -0.41
N THR A 46 1.47 -10.61 -0.49
CA THR A 46 0.49 -10.44 -1.57
C THR A 46 1.17 -10.15 -2.91
N ILE A 47 2.05 -9.14 -2.94
CA ILE A 47 2.62 -8.57 -4.16
C ILE A 47 3.74 -9.44 -4.73
N VAL A 48 4.67 -9.89 -3.89
CA VAL A 48 5.88 -10.62 -4.34
C VAL A 48 5.98 -12.05 -3.82
N LYS A 49 4.92 -12.55 -3.15
CA LYS A 49 4.90 -13.88 -2.52
C LYS A 49 6.07 -14.09 -1.55
N ALA A 50 6.47 -13.01 -0.87
CA ALA A 50 7.55 -13.05 0.10
C ALA A 50 7.16 -13.83 1.36
N GLU A 51 8.18 -14.40 2.01
CA GLU A 51 8.02 -14.99 3.33
C GLU A 51 7.86 -13.89 4.39
N LYS A 52 7.22 -14.26 5.50
CA LYS A 52 7.05 -13.39 6.65
C LYS A 52 8.41 -12.87 7.15
N ASP A 53 8.44 -11.60 7.56
CA ASP A 53 9.57 -10.90 8.15
C ASP A 53 10.80 -10.80 7.20
N SER A 54 10.60 -10.98 5.89
CA SER A 54 11.66 -10.87 4.89
C SER A 54 11.86 -9.45 4.33
N TYR A 55 11.07 -8.49 4.79
CA TYR A 55 11.16 -7.09 4.41
C TYR A 55 11.21 -6.20 5.64
N VAL A 56 11.93 -5.10 5.53
CA VAL A 56 11.97 -4.03 6.54
C VAL A 56 11.52 -2.72 5.92
N VAL A 57 11.03 -1.82 6.76
CA VAL A 57 10.70 -0.45 6.35
C VAL A 57 11.97 0.39 6.42
N GLU A 58 12.33 1.03 5.32
CA GLU A 58 13.45 1.96 5.26
C GLU A 58 12.99 3.41 5.06
N PRO A 59 13.73 4.37 5.64
CA PRO A 59 13.45 5.78 5.41
C PRO A 59 13.74 6.14 3.95
N LEU A 60 12.74 6.67 3.25
CA LEU A 60 12.97 7.42 2.02
C LEU A 60 13.74 8.69 2.38
N GLY A 61 14.93 8.86 1.79
CA GLY A 61 15.83 9.97 2.14
C GLY A 61 15.18 11.35 2.11
N PHE A 62 15.75 12.28 2.89
CA PHE A 62 15.24 13.64 3.17
C PHE A 62 14.82 14.47 1.94
N MET A 63 15.33 14.16 0.74
CA MET A 63 15.01 14.87 -0.50
C MET A 63 13.59 14.59 -1.02
N HIS A 64 12.90 13.58 -0.51
CA HIS A 64 11.54 13.23 -0.89
C HIS A 64 10.60 13.45 0.30
N GLN A 65 10.31 14.71 0.62
CA GLN A 65 9.26 15.11 1.58
C GLN A 65 7.84 14.80 1.07
N ASN A 66 7.67 13.70 0.34
CA ASN A 66 6.34 13.18 0.04
C ASN A 66 5.89 12.41 1.28
N PHE A 67 5.09 13.08 2.12
CA PHE A 67 4.65 12.57 3.42
C PHE A 67 3.90 11.21 3.33
N GLY A 68 3.39 10.84 2.16
CA GLY A 68 2.63 9.61 1.93
C GLY A 68 3.42 8.42 1.38
N ALA A 69 4.75 8.49 1.33
CA ALA A 69 5.58 7.43 0.75
C ALA A 69 6.26 6.54 1.82
N VAL A 70 6.28 5.23 1.58
CA VAL A 70 6.97 4.22 2.40
C VAL A 70 7.76 3.28 1.50
N LEU A 71 9.00 2.97 1.88
CA LEU A 71 9.87 2.04 1.17
C LEU A 71 10.05 0.77 1.98
N TYR A 72 9.79 -0.37 1.35
CA TYR A 72 10.12 -1.69 1.88
C TYR A 72 11.33 -2.24 1.14
N THR A 73 12.33 -2.69 1.89
CA THR A 73 13.53 -3.31 1.35
C THR A 73 13.63 -4.75 1.83
N PRO A 74 14.04 -5.70 0.96
CA PRO A 74 14.29 -7.06 1.40
C PRO A 74 15.42 -7.09 2.43
N CYS A 75 15.28 -7.94 3.44
CA CYS A 75 16.38 -8.27 4.34
C CYS A 75 17.54 -8.86 3.51
N SER A 76 18.76 -8.39 3.76
CA SER A 76 20.00 -8.65 2.98
C SER A 76 20.35 -10.12 2.68
N LEU A 77 19.62 -11.08 3.27
CA LEU A 77 19.79 -12.52 3.05
C LEU A 77 19.06 -13.04 1.79
N LYS A 78 18.18 -12.24 1.14
CA LYS A 78 17.46 -12.64 -0.07
C LYS A 78 17.69 -11.63 -1.21
N THR A 79 18.61 -11.95 -2.12
CA THR A 79 19.08 -11.04 -3.18
C THR A 79 18.11 -10.83 -4.34
N ASP A 80 17.08 -11.68 -4.48
CA ASP A 80 16.29 -11.73 -5.71
C ASP A 80 14.96 -10.95 -5.62
N LEU A 81 14.63 -10.47 -4.42
CA LEU A 81 13.39 -9.73 -4.17
C LEU A 81 13.59 -8.24 -4.48
N PRO A 82 12.64 -7.58 -5.18
CA PRO A 82 12.77 -6.16 -5.48
C PRO A 82 12.38 -5.29 -4.26
N PRO A 83 12.94 -4.08 -4.11
CA PRO A 83 12.37 -3.07 -3.23
C PRO A 83 10.92 -2.75 -3.64
N ILE A 84 10.09 -2.36 -2.67
CA ILE A 84 8.70 -1.96 -2.91
C ILE A 84 8.51 -0.55 -2.38
N VAL A 85 8.09 0.39 -3.23
CA VAL A 85 7.75 1.75 -2.80
C VAL A 85 6.25 1.95 -2.91
N ILE A 86 5.62 2.35 -1.79
CA ILE A 86 4.19 2.62 -1.71
C ILE A 86 3.99 4.11 -1.55
N ASN A 87 3.26 4.71 -2.48
CA ASN A 87 2.90 6.12 -2.47
C ASN A 87 1.39 6.27 -2.27
N THR A 88 1.00 6.93 -1.19
CA THR A 88 -0.39 7.35 -1.01
C THR A 88 -0.56 8.78 -1.46
N ILE A 89 -1.43 8.99 -2.44
CA ILE A 89 -1.75 10.30 -3.01
C ILE A 89 -3.25 10.55 -2.96
N GLU A 90 -3.63 11.81 -2.77
CA GLU A 90 -5.05 12.19 -2.76
C GLU A 90 -5.65 12.11 -4.17
N THR A 91 -4.94 12.68 -5.14
CA THR A 91 -5.31 12.81 -6.55
C THR A 91 -4.12 12.47 -7.43
N PHE A 92 -4.41 11.98 -8.63
CA PHE A 92 -3.41 11.75 -9.67
C PHE A 92 -3.07 13.08 -10.36
N GLU A 93 -1.85 13.57 -10.19
CA GLU A 93 -1.36 14.79 -10.83
C GLU A 93 -0.01 14.51 -11.49
N GLU A 94 0.23 15.05 -12.69
CA GLU A 94 1.46 14.82 -13.46
C GLU A 94 2.72 15.13 -12.64
N LYS A 95 2.70 16.23 -11.88
CA LYS A 95 3.82 16.60 -10.99
C LYS A 95 4.10 15.53 -9.93
N LYS A 96 3.06 14.97 -9.30
CA LYS A 96 3.20 13.91 -8.30
C LYS A 96 3.69 12.62 -8.95
N PHE A 97 3.20 12.30 -10.14
CA PHE A 97 3.65 11.12 -10.88
C PHE A 97 5.13 11.21 -11.28
N ASN A 98 5.59 12.36 -11.76
CA ASN A 98 7.01 12.60 -12.03
C ASN A 98 7.88 12.46 -10.77
N GLN A 99 7.40 12.89 -9.61
CA GLN A 99 8.09 12.66 -8.33
C GLN A 99 8.17 11.18 -7.98
N ILE A 100 7.12 10.40 -8.25
CA ILE A 100 7.10 8.94 -8.04
C ILE A 100 8.12 8.25 -8.96
N ILE A 101 8.18 8.65 -10.24
CA ILE A 101 9.20 8.13 -11.18
C ILE A 101 10.60 8.43 -10.64
N GLN A 102 10.87 9.67 -10.21
CA GLN A 102 12.16 10.06 -9.65
C GLN A 102 12.52 9.27 -8.37
N GLN A 103 11.53 8.98 -7.52
CA GLN A 103 11.76 8.13 -6.35
C GLN A 103 12.20 6.72 -6.78
N CYS A 104 11.53 6.15 -7.79
CA CYS A 104 11.86 4.81 -8.27
C CYS A 104 13.26 4.75 -8.88
N THR A 105 13.66 5.77 -9.65
CA THR A 105 15.03 5.86 -10.19
C THR A 105 16.07 5.97 -9.07
N ASN A 106 15.80 6.75 -8.02
CA ASN A 106 16.72 6.88 -6.88
C ASN A 106 16.84 5.57 -6.08
N ILE A 107 15.74 4.84 -5.91
CA ILE A 107 15.77 3.50 -5.31
C ILE A 107 16.61 2.55 -6.18
N PHE A 108 16.45 2.58 -7.50
CA PHE A 108 17.30 1.79 -8.39
C PHE A 108 18.78 2.16 -8.26
N GLU A 109 19.11 3.44 -8.17
CA GLU A 109 20.50 3.89 -7.96
C GLU A 109 21.09 3.36 -6.66
N GLN A 110 20.30 3.31 -5.58
CA GLN A 110 20.74 2.82 -4.27
C GLN A 110 20.86 1.29 -4.20
N TYR A 111 19.85 0.56 -4.68
CA TYR A 111 19.73 -0.90 -4.49
C TYR A 111 20.08 -1.72 -5.73
N LYS A 112 20.40 -1.07 -6.86
CA LYS A 112 20.73 -1.69 -8.16
C LYS A 112 19.66 -2.64 -8.69
N THR A 113 18.43 -2.52 -8.20
CA THR A 113 17.27 -3.33 -8.55
C THR A 113 16.06 -2.42 -8.76
N LEU A 114 15.34 -2.60 -9.87
CA LEU A 114 14.15 -1.82 -10.16
C LEU A 114 13.06 -2.13 -9.10
N PRO A 115 12.46 -1.11 -8.48
CA PRO A 115 11.43 -1.35 -7.47
C PRO A 115 10.11 -1.76 -8.09
N ILE A 116 9.23 -2.35 -7.29
CA ILE A 116 7.79 -2.36 -7.56
C ILE A 116 7.20 -1.08 -6.97
N CYS A 117 6.50 -0.30 -7.79
CA CYS A 117 5.82 0.91 -7.38
C CYS A 117 4.34 0.60 -7.12
N VAL A 118 3.83 0.96 -5.95
CA VAL A 118 2.41 0.86 -5.61
C VAL A 118 1.88 2.28 -5.35
N ILE A 119 0.84 2.67 -6.06
CA ILE A 119 0.21 3.99 -5.95
C ILE A 119 -1.21 3.79 -5.42
N ILE A 120 -1.46 4.26 -4.21
CA ILE A 120 -2.77 4.28 -3.58
C ILE A 120 -3.36 5.67 -3.78
N VAL A 121 -4.46 5.76 -4.52
CA VAL A 121 -5.19 7.00 -4.79
C VAL A 121 -6.47 7.03 -3.96
N VAL A 122 -6.62 8.06 -3.14
CA VAL A 122 -7.81 8.20 -2.30
C VAL A 122 -9.03 8.61 -3.10
N GLN A 123 -8.88 9.54 -4.04
CA GLN A 123 -9.98 9.98 -4.89
C GLN A 123 -10.17 9.05 -6.11
N GLN A 124 -11.21 9.34 -6.89
CA GLN A 124 -11.48 8.66 -8.15
C GLN A 124 -10.35 8.92 -9.15
N LEU A 125 -10.02 7.91 -9.95
CA LEU A 125 -9.06 8.04 -11.04
C LEU A 125 -9.71 8.74 -12.24
N ASP A 126 -8.93 9.57 -12.92
CA ASP A 126 -9.33 10.12 -14.21
C ASP A 126 -9.53 8.99 -15.24
N GLU A 127 -10.55 9.12 -16.09
CA GLU A 127 -10.86 8.14 -17.14
C GLU A 127 -9.66 7.84 -18.04
N LYS A 128 -8.84 8.85 -18.34
CA LYS A 128 -7.60 8.69 -19.12
C LYS A 128 -6.61 7.72 -18.47
N ILE A 129 -6.48 7.77 -17.14
CA ILE A 129 -5.59 6.87 -16.40
C ILE A 129 -6.16 5.46 -16.37
N ILE A 130 -7.48 5.35 -16.23
CA ILE A 130 -8.21 4.07 -16.32
C ILE A 130 -7.98 3.43 -17.68
N GLU A 131 -8.14 4.16 -18.78
CA GLU A 131 -7.94 3.68 -20.16
C GLU A 131 -6.49 3.29 -20.46
N GLN A 132 -5.53 3.99 -19.86
CA GLN A 132 -4.09 3.69 -20.00
C GLN A 132 -3.60 2.58 -19.06
N SER A 133 -4.49 2.09 -18.20
CA SER A 133 -4.19 1.01 -17.27
C SER A 133 -4.76 -0.32 -17.77
N SER A 134 -4.10 -1.41 -17.38
CA SER A 134 -4.63 -2.76 -17.56
C SER A 134 -5.01 -3.36 -16.22
N GLN A 135 -5.83 -4.40 -16.21
CA GLN A 135 -6.16 -5.12 -14.99
C GLN A 135 -4.95 -5.98 -14.57
N HIS A 136 -4.57 -5.93 -13.30
CA HIS A 136 -3.48 -6.76 -12.78
C HIS A 136 -3.87 -8.24 -12.85
N HIS A 137 -2.96 -9.07 -13.36
CA HIS A 137 -3.25 -10.48 -13.68
C HIS A 137 -3.72 -11.28 -12.46
N ASP A 138 -3.01 -11.17 -11.34
CA ASP A 138 -3.28 -11.97 -10.13
C ASP A 138 -4.28 -11.31 -9.17
N LEU A 139 -4.54 -10.02 -9.32
CA LEU A 139 -5.27 -9.20 -8.36
C LEU A 139 -6.24 -8.31 -9.14
N PRO A 140 -7.41 -8.84 -9.55
CA PRO A 140 -8.33 -8.20 -10.49
C PRO A 140 -8.82 -6.79 -10.13
N LEU A 141 -8.63 -6.35 -8.89
CA LEU A 141 -9.00 -5.00 -8.45
C LEU A 141 -7.87 -3.99 -8.53
N LEU A 142 -6.64 -4.47 -8.74
CA LEU A 142 -5.50 -3.61 -8.94
C LEU A 142 -5.35 -3.37 -10.43
N ARG A 143 -4.87 -2.19 -10.76
CA ARG A 143 -4.55 -1.78 -12.12
C ARG A 143 -3.03 -1.77 -12.27
N GLU A 144 -2.55 -2.06 -13.46
CA GLU A 144 -1.16 -1.87 -13.84
C GLU A 144 -1.04 -0.73 -14.83
N ILE A 145 -0.13 0.20 -14.54
CA ILE A 145 0.27 1.27 -15.46
C ILE A 145 1.59 0.89 -16.11
N THR A 146 1.77 1.27 -17.37
CA THR A 146 3.06 1.10 -18.07
C THR A 146 4.17 1.82 -17.31
N CYS A 147 5.24 1.10 -16.95
CA CYS A 147 6.34 1.62 -16.13
C CYS A 147 7.73 1.34 -16.69
N ALA A 148 7.82 1.24 -18.02
CA ALA A 148 9.05 0.85 -18.71
C ALA A 148 10.26 1.69 -18.24
N PHE A 149 11.32 0.98 -17.84
CA PHE A 149 12.64 1.52 -17.47
C PHE A 149 12.75 2.23 -16.11
N TRP A 150 11.66 2.48 -15.39
CA TRP A 150 11.73 3.14 -14.07
C TRP A 150 11.19 2.32 -12.91
N ALA A 151 10.39 1.26 -13.17
CA ALA A 151 9.99 0.28 -12.18
C ALA A 151 9.85 -1.11 -12.80
N LYS A 152 9.90 -2.16 -11.97
CA LYS A 152 9.61 -3.54 -12.39
C LYS A 152 8.13 -3.71 -12.71
N GLN A 153 7.28 -3.12 -11.88
CA GLN A 153 5.82 -3.06 -12.01
C GLN A 153 5.33 -1.74 -11.40
N CYS A 154 4.26 -1.17 -11.94
CA CYS A 154 3.56 -0.04 -11.35
C CYS A 154 2.09 -0.39 -11.14
N ILE A 155 1.75 -0.66 -9.89
CA ILE A 155 0.43 -1.04 -9.44
C ILE A 155 -0.31 0.21 -8.97
N LEU A 156 -1.52 0.42 -9.49
CA LEU A 156 -2.40 1.52 -9.15
C LEU A 156 -3.67 0.99 -8.48
N VAL A 157 -4.06 1.64 -7.39
CA VAL A 157 -5.26 1.27 -6.64
C VAL A 157 -6.04 2.52 -6.27
N SER A 158 -7.33 2.56 -6.59
CA SER A 158 -8.23 3.64 -6.17
C SER A 158 -9.20 3.17 -5.12
N SER A 159 -9.44 4.02 -4.12
CA SER A 159 -10.44 3.73 -3.09
C SER A 159 -11.84 3.54 -3.68
N GLU A 160 -12.19 4.31 -4.72
CA GLU A 160 -13.50 4.26 -5.37
C GLU A 160 -13.67 2.97 -6.18
N ASP A 161 -12.63 2.53 -6.90
CA ASP A 161 -12.64 1.24 -7.61
C ASP A 161 -12.87 0.08 -6.64
N ILE A 162 -12.30 0.15 -5.43
CA ILE A 162 -12.52 -0.87 -4.40
C ILE A 162 -13.94 -0.78 -3.83
N LYS A 163 -14.45 0.42 -3.52
CA LYS A 163 -15.82 0.60 -3.00
C LYS A 163 -16.87 0.07 -3.97
N LEU A 164 -16.73 0.39 -5.26
CA LEU A 164 -17.66 -0.03 -6.32
C LEU A 164 -17.68 -1.54 -6.52
N ASN A 165 -16.57 -2.22 -6.23
CA ASN A 165 -16.44 -3.66 -6.40
C ASN A 165 -16.48 -4.45 -5.09
N LYS A 166 -16.74 -3.80 -3.95
CA LYS A 166 -16.71 -4.41 -2.61
C LYS A 166 -17.64 -5.63 -2.47
N SER A 167 -18.78 -5.62 -3.15
CA SER A 167 -19.74 -6.73 -3.14
C SER A 167 -19.34 -7.92 -4.02
N LYS A 168 -18.39 -7.74 -4.94
CA LYS A 168 -17.98 -8.74 -5.94
C LYS A 168 -16.73 -9.50 -5.54
N VAL A 169 -16.11 -9.13 -4.42
CA VAL A 169 -14.75 -9.54 -4.10
C VAL A 169 -14.75 -10.37 -2.82
N ARG A 170 -14.13 -11.55 -2.88
CA ARG A 170 -13.81 -12.34 -1.69
C ARG A 170 -12.84 -11.53 -0.82
N HIS A 171 -13.04 -11.55 0.50
CA HIS A 171 -12.16 -10.88 1.46
C HIS A 171 -10.68 -11.08 1.10
N HIS A 172 -9.98 -9.98 0.82
CA HIS A 172 -8.57 -9.99 0.48
C HIS A 172 -7.85 -8.98 1.37
N PRO A 173 -6.89 -9.42 2.22
CA PRO A 173 -6.26 -8.58 3.24
C PRO A 173 -5.69 -7.26 2.72
N LEU A 174 -5.02 -7.27 1.55
CA LEU A 174 -4.52 -6.05 0.90
C LEU A 174 -5.61 -4.99 0.66
N LEU A 175 -6.82 -5.41 0.26
CA LEU A 175 -7.91 -4.47 0.00
C LEU A 175 -8.46 -3.89 1.29
N ASP A 176 -8.56 -4.71 2.34
CA ASP A 176 -9.03 -4.24 3.65
C ASP A 176 -8.07 -3.17 4.20
N ILE A 177 -6.76 -3.35 3.98
CA ILE A 177 -5.73 -2.36 4.32
C ILE A 177 -5.89 -1.08 3.49
N ILE A 178 -6.09 -1.21 2.17
CA ILE A 178 -6.25 -0.03 1.30
C ILE A 178 -7.55 0.72 1.62
N ILE A 179 -8.65 0.02 1.89
CA ILE A 179 -9.90 0.62 2.37
C ILE A 179 -9.67 1.33 3.70
N ALA A 180 -8.99 0.70 4.66
CA ALA A 180 -8.64 1.29 5.94
C ALA A 180 -7.85 2.59 5.78
N ILE A 181 -6.85 2.59 4.91
CA ILE A 181 -6.00 3.76 4.60
C ILE A 181 -6.81 4.89 3.96
N THR A 182 -7.73 4.56 3.06
CA THR A 182 -8.43 5.54 2.21
C THR A 182 -9.74 6.05 2.80
N SER A 183 -10.36 5.32 3.72
CA SER A 183 -11.69 5.66 4.22
C SER A 183 -11.68 6.75 5.29
N ASN A 184 -10.55 7.07 5.91
CA ASN A 184 -10.42 8.01 7.04
C ASN A 184 -11.36 7.74 8.25
N GLU A 185 -12.19 6.69 8.17
CA GLU A 185 -13.00 6.15 9.25
C GLU A 185 -12.15 5.15 10.05
N LYS A 186 -12.38 5.06 11.36
CA LYS A 186 -11.67 4.15 12.28
C LYS A 186 -11.60 2.75 11.70
N ALA A 187 -10.45 2.40 11.11
CA ALA A 187 -10.22 1.09 10.56
C ALA A 187 -10.07 0.07 11.69
N ILE A 188 -11.09 -0.75 11.88
CA ILE A 188 -11.01 -1.95 12.73
C ILE A 188 -10.60 -3.08 11.79
N LEU A 189 -9.32 -3.43 11.77
CA LEU A 189 -8.81 -4.61 11.06
C LEU A 189 -9.14 -5.84 11.92
N CYS A 190 -10.15 -6.63 11.52
CA CYS A 190 -10.51 -7.87 12.20
C CYS A 190 -9.70 -9.06 11.65
N ASN A 191 -9.25 -9.93 12.54
CA ASN A 191 -8.35 -11.06 12.27
C ASN A 191 -8.95 -12.23 11.46
N ASP A 192 -10.17 -12.14 10.93
CA ASP A 192 -10.75 -13.23 10.14
C ASP A 192 -10.06 -13.42 8.76
N SER A 193 -9.05 -12.60 8.46
CA SER A 193 -8.25 -12.61 7.23
C SER A 193 -6.72 -12.72 7.46
N LEU A 194 -6.25 -13.10 8.66
CA LEU A 194 -4.82 -13.31 8.98
C LEU A 194 -4.42 -14.79 9.00
#